data_AF-A0A841IMS0-F1
#
_entry.id   AF-A0A841IMS0-F1
#
_cell.length_a   1.000
_cell.length_b   1.000
_cell.length_c   1.000
_cell.angle_alpha   90.00
_cell.angle_beta   90.00
_cell.angle_gamma   90.00
#
_symmetry.space_group_name_H-M   'P 1'
#
loop_
_entity.id
_entity.type
_entity.pdbx_description
1 polymer ?
#
loop_
_entity_poly.entity_id
_entity_poly.type
_entity_poly.pdbx_seq_one_letter_code
_entity_poly.pdbx_strand_id
1 'polypeptide(L)' 'MSIWSRGDRKGRVEEALLMLQGQGIVDGLEILPREEKPYRVLLPAGIVHMDEDEASMFALGAVVGAFGGAARRSTV' A
#
# COMPACT_ATOMS: atom_id res chain seq x y z
N MET A 1 2.24 20.58 -0.44
CA MET A 1 3.41 20.17 0.37
C MET A 1 3.76 18.75 -0.03
N SER A 2 5.04 18.43 -0.19
CA SER A 2 5.42 17.04 -0.54
C SER A 2 5.11 16.15 0.65
N ILE A 3 4.10 15.28 0.47
CA ILE A 3 3.76 14.13 1.32
C ILE A 3 5.00 13.28 1.72
N TRP A 4 6.08 13.36 0.95
CA TRP A 4 7.31 12.57 1.13
C TRP A 4 8.35 13.18 2.10
N SER A 5 8.01 14.26 2.82
CA SER A 5 8.98 15.02 3.63
C SER A 5 9.08 14.55 5.09
N ARG A 6 10.10 13.73 5.38
CA ARG A 6 10.84 13.59 6.65
C ARG A 6 10.04 13.79 7.96
N GLY A 7 9.58 12.72 8.59
CA GLY A 7 9.16 12.80 10.00
C GLY A 7 8.67 11.48 10.59
N ASP A 8 7.68 10.84 9.95
CA ASP A 8 7.06 9.63 10.48
C ASP A 8 7.01 8.54 9.39
N ARG A 9 7.78 7.47 9.58
CA ARG A 9 7.83 6.36 8.62
C ARG A 9 6.48 5.63 8.58
N LYS A 10 5.85 5.49 9.75
CA LYS A 10 4.53 4.87 9.91
C LYS A 10 3.45 5.64 9.16
N GLY A 11 3.37 6.95 9.37
CA GLY A 11 2.43 7.81 8.65
C GLY A 11 2.55 7.73 7.12
N ARG A 12 3.78 7.57 6.59
CA ARG A 12 3.98 7.39 5.14
C ARG A 12 3.47 6.04 4.61
N VAL A 13 3.61 4.97 5.40
CA VAL A 13 3.10 3.64 5.02
C VAL A 13 1.57 3.65 5.03
N GLU A 14 0.97 4.19 6.09
CA GLU A 14 -0.49 4.33 6.18
C GLU A 14 -1.05 5.12 4.99
N GLU A 15 -0.44 6.24 4.65
CA GLU A 15 -0.88 7.07 3.53
C GLU A 15 -0.71 6.37 2.18
N ALA A 16 0.40 5.66 1.97
CA ALA A 16 0.60 4.88 0.76
C ALA A 16 -0.44 3.76 0.60
N LEU A 17 -0.78 3.04 1.68
CA LEU A 17 -1.80 2.00 1.67
C LEU A 17 -3.20 2.57 1.42
N LEU A 18 -3.53 3.71 2.04
CA LEU A 18 -4.78 4.43 1.78
C LEU A 18 -4.90 4.87 0.31
N MET A 19 -3.80 5.34 -0.29
CA MET A 19 -3.78 5.69 -1.71
C MET A 19 -4.05 4.47 -2.60
N LEU A 20 -3.46 3.31 -2.29
CA LEU A 20 -3.69 2.08 -3.04
C LEU A 20 -5.16 1.63 -2.96
N GLN A 21 -5.78 1.75 -1.79
CA GLN A 21 -7.20 1.46 -1.62
C GLN A 21 -8.07 2.45 -2.42
N GLY A 22 -7.76 3.75 -2.35
CA GLY A 22 -8.48 4.77 -3.12
C GLY A 22 -8.39 4.58 -4.63
N GLN A 23 -7.34 3.94 -5.13
CA GLN A 23 -7.15 3.59 -6.54
C GLN A 23 -7.77 2.23 -6.92
N GLY A 24 -8.37 1.51 -5.97
CA GLY A 24 -8.91 0.17 -6.18
C GLY A 24 -7.84 -0.88 -6.48
N ILE A 25 -6.59 -0.63 -6.11
CA ILE A 25 -5.49 -1.61 -6.25
C ILE A 25 -5.61 -2.68 -5.15
N VAL A 26 -6.12 -2.30 -3.98
CA VAL A 26 -6.49 -3.21 -2.90
C VAL A 26 -7.96 -3.06 -2.56
N ASP A 27 -8.60 -4.14 -2.14
CA ASP A 27 -10.05 -4.18 -1.93
C ASP A 27 -10.46 -3.60 -0.57
N GLY A 28 -9.51 -3.51 0.37
CA GLY A 28 -9.75 -2.99 1.71
C GLY A 28 -8.48 -2.85 2.54
N LEU A 29 -8.56 -2.02 3.57
CA LEU A 29 -7.48 -1.75 4.51
C LEU A 29 -8.05 -1.59 5.92
N GLU A 30 -7.44 -2.28 6.88
CA GLU A 30 -7.66 -2.07 8.31
C GLU A 30 -6.30 -1.82 8.99
N ILE A 31 -6.24 -0.81 9.86
CA ILE A 31 -5.03 -0.44 10.60
C ILE A 31 -5.31 -0.61 12.10
N LEU A 32 -4.53 -1.47 12.76
CA LEU A 32 -4.66 -1.84 14.17
C LEU A 32 -3.37 -1.50 14.92
N PRO A 33 -3.20 -0.24 15.38
CA PRO A 33 -1.91 0.30 15.84
C PRO A 33 -1.27 -0.40 17.05
N ARG A 34 -2.02 -1.29 17.72
CA ARG A 34 -1.60 -2.01 18.92
C ARG A 34 -1.18 -3.45 18.65
N GLU A 35 -1.32 -3.93 17.42
CA GLU A 35 -0.88 -5.26 17.02
C GLU A 35 0.56 -5.24 16.50
N GLU A 36 1.27 -6.36 16.63
CA GLU A 36 2.62 -6.55 16.07
C GLU A 36 2.63 -6.35 14.55
N LYS A 37 1.55 -6.76 13.88
CA LYS A 37 1.31 -6.56 12.46
C LYS A 37 0.09 -5.67 12.26
N PRO A 38 0.26 -4.33 12.36
CA PRO A 38 -0.87 -3.41 12.42
C PRO A 38 -1.59 -3.25 11.08
N TYR A 39 -1.03 -3.67 9.95
CA TYR A 39 -1.64 -3.46 8.64
C TYR A 39 -2.33 -4.71 8.12
N ARG A 40 -3.62 -4.63 7.82
CA ARG A 40 -4.38 -5.70 7.18
C ARG A 40 -4.92 -5.24 5.85
N VAL A 41 -4.43 -5.83 4.77
CA VAL A 41 -4.84 -5.50 3.41
C VAL A 41 -5.70 -6.63 2.87
N LEU A 42 -6.91 -6.30 2.41
CA LEU A 42 -7.78 -7.22 1.69
C LEU A 42 -7.41 -7.21 0.21
N LEU A 43 -7.16 -8.40 -0.32
CA LEU A 43 -6.90 -8.68 -1.72
C LEU A 43 -7.91 -9.71 -2.22
N PRO A 44 -8.05 -9.90 -3.55
CA PRO A 44 -8.91 -10.95 -4.09
C PRO A 44 -8.49 -12.36 -3.63
N ALA A 45 -7.21 -12.53 -3.30
CA ALA A 45 -6.64 -13.78 -2.81
C ALA A 45 -6.81 -14.00 -1.29
N GLY A 46 -7.27 -12.99 -0.54
CA GLY A 46 -7.42 -13.05 0.92
C GLY A 46 -6.84 -11.84 1.65
N ILE A 47 -6.77 -11.92 2.98
CA ILE A 47 -6.26 -10.84 3.84
C ILE A 47 -4.78 -11.09 4.15
N VAL A 48 -3.95 -10.06 3.97
CA VAL A 48 -2.52 -10.08 4.29
C VAL A 48 -2.26 -9.19 5.51
N HIS A 49 -1.60 -9.74 6.52
CA HIS A 49 -1.25 -9.05 7.76
C HIS A 49 0.23 -8.69 7.71
N MET A 50 0.57 -7.42 7.95
CA MET A 50 1.91 -6.89 7.75
C MET A 50 2.37 -6.01 8.92
N ASP A 51 3.66 -6.08 9.23
CA ASP A 51 4.36 -5.03 9.95
C ASP A 51 4.67 -3.82 9.03
N GLU A 52 5.36 -2.81 9.56
CA GLU A 52 5.67 -1.57 8.82
C GLU A 52 6.66 -1.79 7.66
N ASP A 53 7.61 -2.70 7.81
CA ASP A 53 8.60 -3.01 6.78
C ASP A 53 7.95 -3.81 5.64
N GLU A 54 7.17 -4.83 5.98
CA GLU A 54 6.37 -5.63 5.05
C GLU A 54 5.38 -4.75 4.28
N ALA A 55 4.66 -3.87 4.97
CA ALA A 55 3.70 -2.95 4.36
C ALA A 55 4.37 -1.92 3.45
N SER A 56 5.56 -1.43 3.81
CA SER A 56 6.36 -0.56 2.94
C SER A 56 6.70 -1.25 1.61
N MET A 57 7.17 -2.50 1.69
CA MET A 57 7.55 -3.30 0.52
C MET A 57 6.34 -3.67 -0.34
N PHE A 58 5.24 -4.03 0.32
CA PHE A 58 3.97 -4.27 -0.36
C PHE A 58 3.51 -3.05 -1.15
N ALA A 59 3.50 -1.87 -0.51
CA ALA A 59 3.05 -0.64 -1.16
C ALA A 59 3.92 -0.29 -2.37
N LEU A 60 5.25 -0.41 -2.25
CA LEU A 60 6.18 -0.24 -3.37
C LEU A 60 5.88 -1.23 -4.51
N GLY A 61 5.71 -2.51 -4.20
CA GLY A 61 5.41 -3.55 -5.17
C GLY A 61 4.08 -3.32 -5.90
N ALA A 62 3.04 -2.93 -5.17
CA ALA A 62 1.72 -2.62 -5.72
C ALA A 62 1.78 -1.44 -6.71
N VAL A 63 2.48 -0.37 -6.35
CA VAL A 63 2.70 0.78 -7.24
C VAL A 63 3.45 0.36 -8.51
N VAL A 64 4.55 -0.39 -8.38
CA VAL A 64 5.32 -0.87 -9.54
C VAL A 64 4.46 -1.76 -10.45
N GLY A 65 3.66 -2.66 -9.88
CA GLY A 65 2.75 -3.52 -10.64
C GLY A 65 1.67 -2.74 -11.40
N ALA A 66 1.05 -1.75 -10.76
CA ALA A 66 0.05 -0.89 -11.38
C ALA A 66 0.63 -0.07 -12.55
N PHE A 67 1.82 0.52 -12.38
CA PHE A 67 2.52 1.22 -13.44
C PHE A 67 2.96 0.30 -14.58
N GLY A 68 3.45 -0.91 -14.28
CA GLY A 68 3.77 -1.91 -15.30
C GLY A 68 2.56 -2.28 -16.17
N GLY A 69 1.38 -2.41 -15.55
CA GLY A 69 0.12 -2.59 -16.26
C GLY A 69 -0.28 -1.39 -17.11
N ALA A 70 -0.09 -0.16 -16.61
CA ALA A 70 -0.36 1.07 -17.37
C ALA A 70 0.57 1.20 -18.60
N ALA A 71 1.87 0.98 -18.43
CA ALA A 71 2.87 1.09 -19.48
C ALA A 71 2.63 0.09 -20.64
N ARG A 72 2.15 -1.12 -20.32
CA ARG A 72 1.80 -2.14 -21.31
C ARG A 72 0.53 -1.81 -22.08
N ARG A 73 -0.41 -1.07 -21.48
CA ARG A 73 -1.66 -0.63 -22.15
C ARG A 73 -1.45 0.59 -23.06
N SER A 74 -0.41 1.38 -22.82
CA SER A 74 -0.08 2.57 -23.63
C SER A 74 0.73 2.28 -24.89
N THR A 75 1.11 1.02 -25.15
CA THR A 75 1.87 0.61 -26.35
C THR A 75 0.99 0.02 -27.46
N VAL A 76 -0.32 0.28 -27.44
CA VAL A 76 -1.27 -0.10 -28.49
C VAL A 76 -1.79 1.14 -29.21
#